data_AF-A0A3M9ZM50-F1
#
_entry.id   AF-A0A3M9ZM50-F1
#
_cell.length_a   1.000
_cell.length_b   1.000
_cell.length_c   1.000
_cell.angle_alpha   90.00
_cell.angle_beta   90.00
_cell.angle_gamma   90.00
#
_symmetry.space_group_name_H-M   'P 1'
#
loop_
_entity.id
_entity.type
_entity.pdbx_description
1 polymer ?
#
loop_
_entity_poly.entity_id
_entity_poly.type
_entity_poly.pdbx_seq_one_letter_code
_entity_poly.pdbx_strand_id
1 'polypeptide(L)'
;MSAKGHRLGVAILLLSVLAAAPAHLPAGSQLVPDIDRDGVPDATDMCPNLPEDGIGDATDGCPSPRTQWHDSDRDGIADGVDECPLSAEVYNGIEDA
;
A
#
# COMPACT_ATOMS: atom_id res chain seq x y z
N MET A 1 -18.05 -63.05 14.62
CA MET A 1 -19.20 -62.46 15.34
C MET A 1 -18.79 -61.13 15.93
N SER A 2 -19.75 -60.22 16.02
CA SER A 2 -19.69 -58.90 16.66
C SER A 2 -19.30 -57.70 15.78
N ALA A 3 -20.35 -56.94 15.46
CA ALA A 3 -20.37 -55.67 14.77
C ALA A 3 -20.04 -54.50 15.72
N LYS A 4 -19.67 -53.35 15.15
CA LYS A 4 -20.07 -52.02 15.65
C LYS A 4 -19.94 -51.01 14.51
N GLY A 5 -21.07 -50.54 14.00
CA GLY A 5 -21.11 -49.36 13.13
C GLY A 5 -21.20 -48.09 13.96
N HIS A 6 -20.74 -46.96 13.40
CA HIS A 6 -21.20 -45.63 13.79
C HIS A 6 -21.34 -44.78 12.53
N ARG A 7 -22.59 -44.44 12.20
CA ARG A 7 -22.95 -43.38 11.27
C ARG A 7 -22.73 -42.04 11.98
N LEU A 8 -22.18 -41.05 11.26
CA LEU A 8 -22.54 -39.62 11.26
C LEU A 8 -21.30 -38.77 10.96
N GLY A 9 -21.46 -37.80 10.07
CA GLY A 9 -20.54 -36.66 9.99
C GLY A 9 -20.30 -36.15 8.58
N VAL A 10 -21.33 -35.63 7.91
CA VAL A 10 -21.10 -34.57 6.92
C VAL A 10 -20.66 -33.36 7.74
N ALA A 11 -19.38 -33.02 7.65
CA ALA A 11 -18.88 -31.72 8.06
C ALA A 11 -17.85 -31.31 7.02
N ILE A 12 -18.36 -30.64 5.99
CA ILE A 12 -17.58 -29.84 5.05
C ILE A 12 -16.85 -28.80 5.91
N LEU A 13 -15.59 -29.08 6.28
CA LEU A 13 -14.70 -28.07 6.85
C LEU A 13 -14.29 -27.16 5.70
N LEU A 14 -15.18 -26.21 5.39
CA LEU A 14 -14.83 -24.91 4.86
C LEU A 14 -13.83 -24.31 5.86
N LEU A 15 -12.53 -24.63 5.74
CA LEU A 15 -11.49 -23.77 6.27
C LEU A 15 -11.45 -22.55 5.37
N SER A 16 -12.39 -21.67 5.68
CA SER A 16 -12.40 -20.25 5.38
C SER A 16 -10.98 -19.71 5.37
N VAL A 17 -10.55 -19.32 4.17
CA VAL A 17 -9.64 -18.22 3.87
C VAL A 17 -8.84 -17.76 5.09
N LEU A 18 -7.68 -18.37 5.32
CA LEU A 18 -6.64 -17.68 6.08
C LEU A 18 -6.12 -16.57 5.16
N ALA A 19 -6.87 -15.48 5.09
CA ALA A 19 -6.38 -14.19 4.63
C ALA A 19 -5.36 -13.72 5.67
N ALA A 20 -4.19 -14.35 5.67
CA ALA A 20 -2.99 -13.75 6.19
C ALA A 20 -2.35 -13.03 5.00
N ALA A 21 -2.93 -11.90 4.62
CA ALA A 21 -2.10 -10.88 4.00
C ALA A 21 -1.14 -10.39 5.10
N PRO A 22 0.19 -10.48 4.89
CA PRO A 22 1.11 -9.81 5.79
C PRO A 22 1.00 -8.30 5.58
N ALA A 23 1.49 -7.58 6.59
CA ALA A 23 1.59 -6.13 6.66
C ALA A 23 0.25 -5.45 7.05
N HIS A 24 0.14 -4.63 8.08
CA HIS A 24 1.15 -3.85 8.79
C HIS A 24 0.82 -3.88 10.29
N LEU A 25 1.82 -4.18 11.12
CA LEU A 25 1.76 -3.89 12.55
C LEU A 25 1.49 -2.39 12.72
N PRO A 26 0.74 -1.94 13.75
CA PRO A 26 0.70 -0.53 14.08
C PRO A 26 2.08 -0.13 14.61
N ALA A 27 2.98 0.24 13.69
CA ALA A 27 4.26 0.83 14.02
C ALA A 27 3.98 2.12 14.78
N GLY A 28 4.64 2.29 15.92
CA GLY A 28 4.59 3.54 16.65
C GLY A 28 5.16 4.66 15.79
N SER A 29 4.29 5.40 15.11
CA SER A 29 4.65 6.58 14.30
C SER A 29 3.80 7.81 14.61
N GLN A 30 2.94 7.77 15.64
CA GLN A 30 2.00 8.87 15.95
C GLN A 30 2.66 10.21 16.34
N LEU A 31 4.00 10.30 16.37
CA LEU A 31 4.74 11.52 16.68
C LEU A 31 5.46 12.13 15.47
N VAL A 32 5.52 11.43 14.33
CA VAL A 32 6.20 11.91 13.13
C VAL A 32 5.16 12.10 12.01
N PRO A 33 5.15 13.24 11.31
CA PRO A 33 4.28 13.44 10.15
C PRO A 33 4.51 12.35 9.08
N ASP A 34 3.40 11.82 8.59
CA ASP A 34 3.26 10.76 7.58
C ASP A 34 1.85 10.97 7.00
N ILE A 35 1.76 11.74 5.92
CA ILE A 35 0.50 12.28 5.39
C ILE A 35 -0.31 11.22 4.63
N ASP A 36 0.33 10.29 3.96
CA ASP A 36 -0.30 9.22 3.18
C ASP A 36 -0.47 7.89 3.95
N ARG A 37 0.25 7.75 5.08
CA ARG A 37 0.15 6.66 6.07
C ARG A 37 0.67 5.32 5.58
N ASP A 38 1.72 5.33 4.79
CA ASP A 38 2.39 4.11 4.36
C ASP A 38 3.45 3.60 5.37
N GLY A 39 3.79 4.43 6.38
CA GLY A 39 4.77 4.14 7.42
C GLY A 39 6.16 4.75 7.19
N VAL A 40 6.35 5.52 6.12
CA VAL A 40 7.52 6.33 5.81
C VAL A 40 7.25 7.78 6.27
N PRO A 41 8.12 8.38 7.10
CA PRO A 41 7.95 9.77 7.49
C PRO A 41 8.04 10.75 6.32
N ASP A 42 7.21 11.81 6.31
CA ASP A 42 7.22 12.89 5.30
C ASP A 42 8.63 13.49 5.05
N ALA A 43 9.49 13.49 6.09
CA ALA A 43 10.84 14.03 6.01
C ALA A 43 11.83 13.16 5.22
N THR A 44 11.49 11.89 5.00
CA THR A 44 12.30 10.89 4.31
C THR A 44 11.59 10.26 3.13
N ASP A 45 10.28 10.49 3.02
CA ASP A 45 9.44 10.05 1.94
C ASP A 45 9.71 10.87 0.67
N MET A 46 10.02 10.17 -0.43
CA MET A 46 10.21 10.81 -1.72
C MET A 46 8.88 11.13 -2.40
N CYS A 47 7.78 10.50 -2.01
CA CYS A 47 6.45 10.73 -2.54
C CYS A 47 5.43 10.97 -1.40
N PRO A 48 5.52 12.09 -0.64
CA PRO A 48 4.76 12.27 0.59
C PRO A 48 3.25 12.05 0.47
N ASN A 49 2.67 12.29 -0.71
CA ASN A 49 1.23 12.17 -0.94
C ASN A 49 0.79 10.81 -1.54
N LEU A 50 1.71 9.86 -1.77
CA LEU A 50 1.46 8.64 -2.53
C LEU A 50 2.00 7.40 -1.80
N PRO A 51 1.11 6.53 -1.28
CA PRO A 51 1.52 5.40 -0.46
C PRO A 51 2.44 4.40 -1.18
N GLU A 52 3.48 3.95 -0.49
CA GLU A 52 4.35 2.85 -0.91
C GLU A 52 3.59 1.53 -1.14
N ASP A 53 3.90 0.82 -2.24
CA ASP A 53 3.24 -0.43 -2.63
C ASP A 53 3.98 -1.71 -2.18
N GLY A 54 5.19 -1.55 -1.63
CA GLY A 54 6.07 -2.63 -1.20
C GLY A 54 6.75 -3.36 -2.35
N ILE A 55 6.74 -2.81 -3.56
CA ILE A 55 7.32 -3.43 -4.76
C ILE A 55 8.48 -2.57 -5.26
N GLY A 56 9.61 -3.21 -5.59
CA GLY A 56 10.78 -2.45 -6.04
C GLY A 56 11.58 -1.92 -4.86
N ASP A 57 11.74 -0.60 -4.74
CA ASP A 57 12.50 0.01 -3.64
C ASP A 57 11.57 0.42 -2.49
N ALA A 58 11.25 -0.55 -1.63
CA ALA A 58 10.33 -0.33 -0.50
C ALA A 58 10.83 0.62 0.61
N THR A 59 11.87 1.41 0.33
CA THR A 59 12.45 2.36 1.28
C THR A 59 12.46 3.80 0.76
N ASP A 60 12.09 4.02 -0.50
CA ASP A 60 12.00 5.38 -1.05
C ASP A 60 10.67 6.08 -0.72
N GLY A 61 9.66 5.34 -0.28
CA GLY A 61 8.31 5.85 -0.01
C GLY A 61 7.47 6.05 -1.26
N CYS A 62 7.92 5.55 -2.41
CA CYS A 62 7.27 5.76 -3.70
C CYS A 62 6.84 4.44 -4.35
N PRO A 63 5.57 4.34 -4.78
CA PRO A 63 5.07 3.11 -5.39
C PRO A 63 5.85 2.73 -6.65
N SER A 64 5.98 1.42 -6.88
CA SER A 64 6.71 0.91 -8.04
C SER A 64 6.15 1.44 -9.38
N PRO A 65 6.98 1.56 -10.44
CA PRO A 65 6.54 2.01 -11.77
C PRO A 65 5.53 1.09 -12.46
N ARG A 66 5.25 -0.08 -11.86
CA ARG A 66 4.25 -1.03 -12.36
C ARG A 66 2.87 -0.80 -11.76
N THR A 67 2.75 0.14 -10.83
CA THR A 67 1.46 0.57 -10.29
C THR A 67 0.80 1.58 -11.21
N GLN A 68 -0.51 1.69 -11.08
CA GLN A 68 -1.31 2.75 -11.68
C GLN A 68 -1.05 4.14 -11.06
N TRP A 69 -0.22 4.22 -10.01
CA TRP A 69 0.07 5.41 -9.22
C TRP A 69 1.53 5.85 -9.37
N HIS A 70 2.15 5.54 -10.52
CA HIS A 70 3.48 6.00 -10.84
C HIS A 70 3.52 7.53 -10.93
N ASP A 71 4.49 8.14 -10.25
CA ASP A 71 4.81 9.57 -10.25
C ASP A 71 6.30 9.69 -10.56
N SER A 72 6.61 10.23 -11.75
CA SER A 72 7.94 10.26 -12.33
C SER A 72 8.81 11.39 -11.80
N ASP A 73 8.22 12.51 -11.37
CA ASP A 73 8.95 13.68 -10.89
C ASP A 73 8.87 13.91 -9.38
N ARG A 74 7.98 13.15 -8.71
CA ARG A 74 7.87 13.00 -7.27
C ARG A 74 7.33 14.25 -6.59
N ASP A 75 6.35 14.91 -7.19
CA ASP A 75 5.63 16.01 -6.57
C ASP A 75 4.34 15.58 -5.84
N GLY A 76 3.98 14.29 -5.94
CA GLY A 76 2.81 13.69 -5.31
C GLY A 76 1.57 13.64 -6.20
N ILE A 77 1.70 13.94 -7.49
CA ILE A 77 0.66 13.78 -8.50
C ILE A 77 1.04 12.59 -9.40
N ALA A 78 0.13 11.63 -9.58
CA ALA A 78 0.44 10.48 -10.44
C ALA A 78 0.47 10.90 -11.92
N ASP A 79 1.43 10.37 -12.69
CA ASP A 79 1.67 10.65 -14.12
C ASP A 79 0.40 10.59 -14.99
N GLY A 80 -0.56 9.72 -14.62
CA GLY A 80 -1.81 9.53 -15.34
C GLY A 80 -2.83 10.68 -15.19
N VAL A 81 -2.63 11.54 -14.19
CA VAL A 81 -3.45 12.72 -13.87
C VAL A 81 -2.63 14.00 -13.77
N ASP A 82 -1.31 13.90 -13.92
CA ASP A 82 -0.37 15.01 -13.94
C ASP A 82 -0.29 15.66 -15.33
N GLU A 83 -0.37 17.00 -15.38
CA GLU A 83 -0.22 17.78 -16.61
C GLU A 83 1.26 17.94 -17.00
N CYS A 84 2.15 17.89 -16.00
CA CYS A 84 3.59 18.04 -16.13
C CYS A 84 4.38 16.82 -15.60
N PRO A 85 4.19 15.57 -16.11
CA PRO A 85 4.70 14.32 -15.49
C PRO A 85 6.22 14.16 -15.27
N LEU A 86 7.03 15.12 -15.68
CA LEU A 86 8.50 15.05 -15.59
C LEU A 86 9.09 16.30 -14.93
N SER A 87 8.25 17.18 -14.38
CA SER A 87 8.64 18.48 -13.84
C SER A 87 7.87 18.79 -12.58
N ALA A 88 8.45 18.39 -11.44
CA ALA A 88 7.86 18.58 -10.13
C ALA A 88 7.32 20.00 -9.92
N GLU A 89 6.02 20.09 -9.65
CA GLU A 89 5.32 21.32 -9.37
C GLU A 89 5.44 21.67 -7.88
N VAL A 90 5.30 22.96 -7.54
CA VAL A 90 5.16 23.38 -6.14
C VAL A 90 3.69 23.63 -5.93
N TYR A 91 3.00 22.73 -5.22
CA TYR A 91 1.56 22.84 -4.96
C TYR A 91 1.24 24.12 -4.18
N ASN A 92 1.03 25.21 -4.92
CA ASN A 92 0.92 26.58 -4.42
C ASN A 92 -0.40 27.23 -4.84
N GLY A 93 -1.21 26.55 -5.66
CA GLY A 93 -2.54 26.99 -6.07
C GLY A 93 -2.55 27.97 -7.26
N ILE A 94 -1.40 28.21 -7.90
CA ILE A 94 -1.26 29.22 -8.97
C ILE A 94 -0.43 28.74 -10.17
N GLU A 95 0.36 27.68 -10.06
CA GLU A 95 1.24 27.13 -11.11
C GLU A 95 1.05 25.61 -11.29
N ASP A 96 -0.11 25.08 -10.92
CA ASP A 96 -0.43 23.64 -10.92
C ASP A 96 -1.16 23.19 -12.22
N ALA A 97 -0.79 23.78 -13.37
CA ALA A 97 -1.38 23.52 -14.70
C ALA A 97 -0.35 23.72 -15.83
#